data_AF-A0A6J4XKR3-F1
#
_entry.id   AF-A0A6J4XKR3-F1
#
_cell.length_a   1.000
_cell.length_b   1.000
_cell.length_c   1.000
_cell.angle_alpha   90.00
_cell.angle_beta   90.00
_cell.angle_gamma   90.00
#
_symmetry.space_group_name_H-M   'P 1'
#
loop_
_entity.id
_entity.type
_entity.pdbx_description
1 polymer ?
#
loop_
_entity_poly.entity_id
_entity_poly.type
_entity_poly.pdbx_seq_one_letter_code
_entity_poly.pdbx_strand_id
1 'polypeptide(L)'
;MEFFQHLDSDIKTALKAQLRDLWTHTSTAIEGNTLTLGETKFVIEEGLTVAGKPLKDHHEVVGHARAIELIYDMVGKTEIEDTDLFELHITKLWNDRPKRPTTLSCTCDDRRKNAKK
;
A
#
# COMPACT_ATOMS: atom_id res chain seq x y z
N MET A 1 17.30 -8.94 -3.48
CA MET A 1 16.60 -9.73 -4.53
C MET A 1 17.56 -10.08 -5.64
N GLU A 2 17.76 -11.37 -5.90
CA GLU A 2 18.69 -11.87 -6.94
C GLU A 2 18.30 -11.45 -8.36
N PHE A 3 17.00 -11.33 -8.64
CA PHE A 3 16.47 -10.96 -9.97
C PHE A 3 17.04 -9.66 -10.55
N PHE A 4 17.34 -8.66 -9.70
CA PHE A 4 17.83 -7.35 -10.15
C PHE A 4 19.36 -7.21 -10.14
N GLN A 5 20.11 -8.25 -9.78
CA GLN A 5 21.56 -8.13 -9.55
C GLN A 5 22.38 -7.97 -10.84
N HIS A 6 21.86 -8.45 -11.97
CA HIS A 6 22.57 -8.45 -13.26
C HIS A 6 22.08 -7.35 -14.22
N LEU A 7 21.26 -6.42 -13.75
CA LEU A 7 20.76 -5.31 -14.54
C LEU A 7 21.55 -4.05 -14.24
N ASP A 8 21.82 -3.26 -15.27
CA ASP A 8 22.34 -1.90 -15.11
C ASP A 8 21.42 -1.08 -14.20
N SER A 9 22.00 -0.14 -13.44
CA SER A 9 21.28 0.68 -12.46
C SER A 9 20.05 1.38 -13.07
N ASP A 10 20.20 1.87 -14.28
CA ASP A 10 19.20 2.65 -15.00
C ASP A 10 18.03 1.75 -15.42
N ILE A 11 18.36 0.57 -15.98
CA ILE A 11 17.40 -0.46 -16.37
C ILE A 11 16.65 -0.98 -15.14
N LYS A 12 17.37 -1.24 -14.06
CA LYS A 12 16.80 -1.69 -12.78
C LYS A 12 15.80 -0.68 -12.24
N THR A 13 16.17 0.60 -12.24
CA THR A 13 15.29 1.69 -11.77
C THR A 13 14.05 1.81 -12.64
N ALA A 14 14.23 1.83 -13.96
CA ALA A 14 13.12 1.92 -14.91
C ALA A 14 12.17 0.72 -14.80
N LEU A 15 12.70 -0.51 -14.69
CA LEU A 15 11.90 -1.71 -14.56
C LEU A 15 11.11 -1.74 -13.25
N LYS A 16 11.74 -1.35 -12.13
CA LYS A 16 11.04 -1.24 -10.84
C LYS A 16 9.87 -0.25 -10.91
N ALA A 17 10.09 0.91 -11.52
CA ALA A 17 9.02 1.91 -11.70
C ALA A 17 7.86 1.34 -12.54
N GLN A 18 8.16 0.71 -13.68
CA GLN A 18 7.14 0.09 -14.53
C GLN A 18 6.35 -1.01 -13.80
N LEU A 19 7.02 -1.86 -13.02
CA LEU A 19 6.38 -2.90 -12.22
C LEU A 19 5.48 -2.30 -11.14
N ARG A 20 5.95 -1.26 -10.43
CA ARG A 20 5.17 -0.54 -9.42
C ARG A 20 3.91 0.07 -10.01
N ASP A 21 4.03 0.76 -11.14
CA ASP A 21 2.91 1.46 -11.78
C ASP A 21 1.87 0.46 -12.31
N LEU A 22 2.33 -0.60 -12.98
CA LEU A 22 1.47 -1.66 -13.50
C LEU A 22 0.75 -2.41 -12.37
N TRP A 23 1.48 -2.78 -11.32
CA TRP A 23 0.90 -3.47 -10.18
C TRP A 23 -0.11 -2.59 -9.46
N THR A 24 0.23 -1.33 -9.21
CA THR A 24 -0.68 -0.37 -8.58
C THR A 24 -1.96 -0.20 -9.37
N HIS A 25 -1.87 0.08 -10.68
CA HIS A 25 -3.05 0.24 -11.53
C HIS A 25 -3.93 -1.02 -11.54
N THR A 26 -3.32 -2.20 -11.75
CA THR A 26 -4.10 -3.45 -11.87
C THR A 26 -4.75 -3.84 -10.55
N SER A 27 -4.08 -3.63 -9.40
CA SER A 27 -4.66 -3.92 -8.09
C SER A 27 -5.77 -2.95 -7.70
N THR A 28 -5.61 -1.64 -7.91
CA THR A 28 -6.66 -0.68 -7.56
C THR A 28 -7.85 -0.77 -8.53
N ALA A 29 -7.62 -1.08 -9.81
CA ALA A 29 -8.70 -1.28 -10.79
C ALA A 29 -9.62 -2.46 -10.41
N ILE A 30 -9.08 -3.54 -9.80
CA ILE A 30 -9.90 -4.65 -9.28
C ILE A 30 -10.87 -4.18 -8.18
N GLU A 31 -10.49 -3.16 -7.41
CA GLU A 31 -11.30 -2.57 -6.34
C GLU A 31 -12.26 -1.47 -6.86
N GLY A 32 -12.22 -1.18 -8.18
CA GLY A 32 -13.11 -0.22 -8.84
C GLY A 32 -12.51 1.17 -9.05
N ASN A 33 -11.21 1.33 -8.88
CA ASN A 33 -10.51 2.58 -9.20
C ASN A 33 -10.62 2.91 -10.70
N THR A 34 -10.83 4.18 -11.03
CA THR A 34 -11.14 4.62 -12.40
C THR A 34 -9.95 5.22 -13.15
N LEU A 35 -8.78 5.36 -12.51
CA LEU A 35 -7.58 5.87 -13.15
C LEU A 35 -7.05 4.85 -14.15
N THR A 36 -6.74 5.32 -15.36
CA THR A 36 -6.02 4.53 -16.37
C THR A 36 -4.56 4.31 -15.94
N LEU A 37 -3.85 3.39 -16.59
CA LEU A 37 -2.43 3.16 -16.32
C LEU A 37 -1.58 4.44 -16.51
N GLY A 38 -1.87 5.23 -17.55
CA GLY A 38 -1.17 6.50 -17.79
C GLY A 38 -1.44 7.55 -16.71
N GLU A 39 -2.70 7.68 -16.29
CA GLU A 39 -3.09 8.56 -15.17
C GLU A 39 -2.48 8.08 -13.85
N THR A 40 -2.47 6.77 -13.58
CA THR A 40 -1.84 6.17 -12.40
C THR A 40 -0.37 6.49 -12.34
N LYS A 41 0.35 6.26 -13.45
CA LYS A 41 1.78 6.60 -13.58
C LYS A 41 2.01 8.08 -13.33
N PHE A 42 1.23 8.95 -13.96
CA PHE A 42 1.32 10.41 -13.78
C PHE A 42 1.13 10.82 -12.31
N VAL A 43 0.14 10.24 -11.63
CA VAL A 43 -0.12 10.52 -10.21
C VAL A 43 1.07 10.11 -9.34
N ILE A 44 1.69 8.95 -9.61
CA ILE A 44 2.82 8.45 -8.81
C ILE A 44 4.11 9.24 -9.10
N GLU A 45 4.39 9.57 -10.35
CA GLU A 45 5.64 10.25 -10.76
C GLU A 45 5.61 11.75 -10.46
N GLU A 46 4.52 12.43 -10.81
CA GLU A 46 4.42 13.89 -10.69
C GLU A 46 3.79 14.35 -9.36
N GLY A 47 3.08 13.44 -8.66
CA GLY A 47 2.37 13.78 -7.42
C GLY A 47 1.17 14.72 -7.63
N LEU A 48 0.68 14.85 -8.87
CA LEU A 48 -0.41 15.74 -9.24
C LEU A 48 -1.72 14.96 -9.44
N THR A 49 -2.84 15.63 -9.17
CA THR A 49 -4.18 15.06 -9.38
C THR A 49 -4.63 15.20 -10.83
N VAL A 50 -5.40 14.22 -11.30
CA VAL A 50 -6.08 14.19 -12.59
C VAL A 50 -7.48 14.79 -12.47
N ALA A 51 -7.79 15.74 -13.36
CA ALA A 51 -9.08 16.41 -13.38
C ALA A 51 -10.23 15.44 -13.71
N GLY A 52 -11.38 15.63 -13.06
CA GLY A 52 -12.57 14.82 -13.30
C GLY A 52 -12.57 13.43 -12.68
N LYS A 53 -11.56 13.10 -11.86
CA LYS A 53 -11.44 11.82 -11.15
C LYS A 53 -11.63 12.03 -9.64
N PRO A 54 -12.24 11.07 -8.91
CA PRO A 54 -12.40 11.17 -7.47
C PRO A 54 -11.05 11.28 -6.75
N LEU A 55 -10.96 12.09 -5.70
CA LEU A 55 -9.74 12.16 -4.87
C LEU A 55 -9.42 10.81 -4.21
N LYS A 56 -10.46 10.03 -3.88
CA LYS A 56 -10.34 8.67 -3.37
C LYS A 56 -9.46 7.79 -4.27
N ASP A 57 -9.67 7.85 -5.59
CA ASP A 57 -8.93 7.03 -6.54
C ASP A 57 -7.42 7.36 -6.53
N HIS A 58 -7.08 8.63 -6.35
CA HIS A 58 -5.70 9.09 -6.23
C HIS A 58 -5.06 8.59 -4.94
N HIS A 59 -5.80 8.66 -3.82
CA HIS A 59 -5.31 8.18 -2.53
C HIS A 59 -5.06 6.66 -2.55
N GLU A 60 -5.94 5.88 -3.18
CA GLU A 60 -5.74 4.45 -3.34
C GLU A 60 -4.48 4.13 -4.15
N VAL A 61 -4.26 4.86 -5.26
CA VAL A 61 -3.04 4.73 -6.07
C VAL A 61 -1.79 5.05 -5.27
N VAL A 62 -1.76 6.20 -4.59
CA VAL A 62 -0.59 6.63 -3.79
C VAL A 62 -0.33 5.66 -2.63
N GLY A 63 -1.39 5.23 -1.93
CA GLY A 63 -1.29 4.29 -0.82
C GLY A 63 -0.77 2.93 -1.26
N HIS A 64 -1.27 2.41 -2.38
CA HIS A 64 -0.81 1.14 -2.92
C HIS A 64 0.64 1.21 -3.44
N ALA A 65 1.01 2.27 -4.17
CA ALA A 65 2.39 2.48 -4.62
C ALA A 65 3.38 2.52 -3.43
N ARG A 66 3.00 3.17 -2.32
CA ARG A 66 3.80 3.20 -1.09
C ARG A 66 3.89 1.84 -0.41
N ALA A 67 2.81 1.06 -0.43
CA ALA A 67 2.80 -0.29 0.13
C ALA A 67 3.79 -1.21 -0.62
N ILE A 68 3.95 -1.04 -1.94
CA ILE A 68 4.96 -1.78 -2.72
C ILE A 68 6.38 -1.46 -2.24
N GLU A 69 6.69 -0.18 -1.97
CA GLU A 69 8.02 0.20 -1.45
C GLU A 69 8.29 -0.45 -0.09
N LEU A 70 7.30 -0.49 0.81
CA LEU A 70 7.43 -1.21 2.08
C LEU A 70 7.69 -2.72 1.89
N ILE A 71 7.02 -3.34 0.92
CA ILE A 71 7.29 -4.75 0.58
C ILE A 71 8.75 -4.91 0.11
N TYR A 72 9.27 -4.00 -0.72
CA TYR A 72 10.66 -4.05 -1.15
C TYR A 72 11.65 -3.91 0.00
N ASP A 73 11.35 -3.07 0.99
CA ASP A 73 12.16 -2.95 2.21
C ASP A 73 12.09 -4.23 3.07
N MET A 74 10.91 -4.86 3.15
CA MET A 74 10.70 -6.10 3.91
C MET A 74 11.37 -7.33 3.30
N VAL A 75 11.54 -7.39 1.98
CA VAL A 75 12.16 -8.55 1.30
C VAL A 75 13.61 -8.81 1.75
N GLY A 76 14.30 -7.80 2.31
CA GLY A 76 15.63 -7.96 2.87
C GLY A 76 15.66 -8.51 4.31
N LYS A 77 14.51 -8.60 4.99
CA LYS A 77 14.42 -9.06 6.37
C LYS A 77 14.52 -10.58 6.46
N THR A 78 15.09 -11.07 7.56
CA THR A 78 15.17 -12.51 7.87
C THR A 78 13.83 -13.08 8.30
N GLU A 79 13.01 -12.28 8.99
CA GLU A 79 11.69 -12.67 9.50
C GLU A 79 10.70 -11.51 9.28
N ILE A 80 9.43 -11.85 9.12
CA ILE A 80 8.31 -10.89 9.01
C ILE A 80 7.56 -10.91 10.34
N GLU A 81 7.42 -9.73 10.95
CA GLU A 81 6.73 -9.57 12.24
C GLU A 81 5.30 -9.06 12.05
N ASP A 82 4.44 -9.21 13.07
CA ASP A 82 3.09 -8.66 13.04
C ASP A 82 3.08 -7.15 12.78
N THR A 83 4.10 -6.43 13.25
CA THR A 83 4.28 -4.99 12.99
C THR A 83 4.40 -4.68 11.51
N ASP A 84 5.06 -5.53 10.72
CA ASP A 84 5.19 -5.37 9.27
C ASP A 84 3.83 -5.49 8.58
N LEU A 85 3.03 -6.46 9.00
CA LEU A 85 1.67 -6.65 8.49
C LEU A 85 0.78 -5.42 8.81
N PHE A 86 0.88 -4.89 10.02
CA PHE A 86 0.14 -3.68 10.39
C PHE A 86 0.63 -2.46 9.60
N GLU A 87 1.93 -2.27 9.42
CA GLU A 87 2.47 -1.18 8.62
C GLU A 87 2.00 -1.25 7.17
N LEU A 88 1.99 -2.45 6.58
CA LEU A 88 1.49 -2.66 5.23
C LEU A 88 0.00 -2.31 5.11
N HIS A 89 -0.81 -2.77 6.06
CA HIS A 89 -2.26 -2.51 6.08
C HIS A 89 -2.58 -1.02 6.25
N ILE A 90 -1.84 -0.32 7.11
CA ILE A 90 -2.05 1.11 7.38
C ILE A 90 -1.64 1.97 6.19
N THR A 91 -0.62 1.55 5.45
CA THR A 91 -0.07 2.32 4.33
C THR A 91 -1.06 2.46 3.17
N LYS A 92 -1.96 1.47 2.99
CA LYS A 92 -3.09 1.56 2.05
C LYS A 92 -4.13 2.61 2.45
N LEU A 93 -4.20 2.96 3.74
CA LEU A 93 -5.21 3.85 4.32
C LEU A 93 -4.70 5.28 4.50
N TRP A 94 -4.14 5.88 3.44
CA TRP A 94 -3.78 7.30 3.45
C TRP A 94 -5.03 8.20 3.34
N ASN A 95 -5.72 8.36 4.46
CA ASN A 95 -6.06 9.63 5.13
C ASN A 95 -6.78 9.26 6.44
N ASP A 96 -6.41 9.93 7.53
CA ASP A 96 -7.00 9.82 8.89
C ASP A 96 -6.60 8.59 9.74
N ARG A 97 -5.48 8.67 10.46
CA ARG A 97 -5.44 8.15 11.84
C ARG A 97 -4.73 9.11 12.83
N PRO A 98 -5.31 9.34 14.02
CA PRO A 98 -4.58 9.93 15.14
C PRO A 98 -3.45 8.98 15.59
N LYS A 99 -2.40 9.53 16.21
CA LYS A 99 -1.28 8.78 16.79
C LYS A 99 -1.81 7.63 17.66
N ARG A 100 -1.16 6.45 17.58
CA ARG A 100 -1.50 5.22 18.33
C ARG A 100 -1.99 5.54 19.75
N PRO A 101 -3.13 5.00 20.22
CA PRO A 101 -3.35 4.85 21.65
C PRO A 101 -2.31 3.86 22.17
N THR A 102 -1.59 4.23 23.23
CA THR A 102 -0.57 3.41 23.89
C THR A 102 -1.10 2.12 24.54
N THR A 103 -2.40 1.85 24.41
CA THR A 103 -3.07 0.64 24.89
C THR A 103 -4.08 0.17 23.86
N LEU A 104 -3.76 -0.91 23.14
CA LEU A 104 -4.75 -1.69 22.41
C LEU A 104 -5.55 -2.51 23.43
N SER A 105 -6.52 -1.89 24.11
CA SER A 105 -7.62 -2.66 24.70
C SER A 105 -8.61 -2.98 23.58
N CYS A 106 -8.25 -3.92 22.72
CA CYS A 106 -9.24 -4.57 21.87
C CYS A 106 -10.23 -5.26 22.82
N THR A 107 -11.45 -4.73 22.93
CA THR A 107 -12.55 -5.42 23.62
C THR A 107 -13.04 -6.55 22.73
N CYS A 108 -12.26 -7.61 22.65
CA CYS A 108 -12.66 -8.90 22.12
C CYS A 108 -12.81 -9.90 23.28
N ASP A 109 -13.49 -9.53 24.36
CA ASP A 109 -13.94 -10.50 25.37
C ASP A 109 -15.13 -10.00 26.20
N ASP A 110 -16.34 -9.96 25.64
CA ASP A 110 -17.56 -9.85 26.47
C ASP A 110 -18.84 -10.42 25.84
N ARG A 111 -18.73 -11.51 25.07
CA ARG A 111 -19.89 -12.33 24.64
C ARG A 111 -19.92 -13.75 25.23
N ARG A 112 -19.23 -13.99 26.34
CA ARG A 112 -19.28 -15.27 27.09
C ARG A 112 -19.80 -15.20 28.52
N LYS A 113 -20.38 -14.08 28.97
CA LYS A 113 -20.87 -13.96 30.37
C LYS A 113 -22.38 -13.83 30.60
N ASN A 114 -23.23 -13.86 29.57
CA ASN A 114 -24.69 -13.84 29.74
C ASN A 114 -25.42 -15.08 29.19
N ALA A 115 -24.83 -16.26 29.38
CA ALA A 115 -25.49 -17.54 29.09
C ALA A 115 -25.54 -18.44 30.34
N LYS A 116 -25.73 -17.86 31.54
CA LYS A 116 -26.21 -18.55 32.75
C LYS A 116 -26.86 -17.53 33.69
N LYS A 117 -28.13 -17.23 33.45
CA LYS A 117 -29.12 -16.89 34.49
C LYS A 117 -30.51 -17.05 33.88
#